data_AF-A0A1U9JNQ1-F1
#
_entry.id   AF-A0A1U9JNQ1-F1
#
_cell.length_a   1.000
_cell.length_b   1.000
_cell.length_c   1.000
_cell.angle_alpha   90.00
_cell.angle_beta   90.00
_cell.angle_gamma   90.00
#
_symmetry.space_group_name_H-M   'P 1'
#
loop_
_entity.id
_entity.type
_entity.pdbx_description
1 polymer ?
#
loop_
_entity_poly.entity_id
_entity_poly.type
_entity_poly.pdbx_seq_one_letter_code
_entity_poly.pdbx_strand_id
1 'polypeptide(L)'
;MNARWEYGDGVRLVRNVKNDGTYPGLPVGAPLVRRGTIGHVVDVGTFLQDQIIYSVHFLEEGRIVGCREEELIDIDDPWTPSRFEFRDKVLPSVALTLGGEAVIPAGSVGEVLRVIRDAPGGVAYHLHFDALPGRVFQVGETLLGPAEGTEEETVEEVNHASLP
;
A
#
# COMPACT_ATOMS: atom_id res chain seq x y z
N MET A 1 10.02 -16.70 -9.77
CA MET A 1 9.33 -16.13 -8.61
C MET A 1 10.39 -15.56 -7.70
N ASN A 2 10.43 -14.24 -7.52
CA ASN A 2 11.17 -13.62 -6.41
C ASN A 2 10.11 -13.29 -5.37
N ALA A 3 9.77 -14.26 -4.53
CA ALA A 3 8.93 -14.00 -3.38
C ALA A 3 9.79 -13.28 -2.33
N ARG A 4 9.25 -12.20 -1.77
CA ARG A 4 9.94 -11.42 -0.73
C ARG A 4 9.93 -12.11 0.63
N TRP A 5 8.95 -12.99 0.87
CA TRP A 5 8.77 -13.75 2.11
C TRP A 5 8.50 -15.23 1.80
N GLU A 6 8.90 -16.10 2.71
CA GLU A 6 8.72 -17.55 2.62
C GLU A 6 7.81 -18.09 3.72
N TYR A 7 7.48 -19.38 3.65
CA TYR A 7 6.70 -20.06 4.68
C TYR A 7 7.35 -19.89 6.06
N GLY A 8 6.60 -19.35 7.02
CA GLY A 8 7.03 -19.11 8.39
C GLY A 8 7.47 -17.68 8.69
N ASP A 9 7.64 -16.82 7.68
CA ASP A 9 8.04 -15.42 7.90
C ASP A 9 6.93 -14.62 8.59
N GLY A 10 7.35 -13.78 9.54
CA GLY A 10 6.48 -12.84 10.24
C GLY A 10 6.26 -11.59 9.40
N VAL A 11 5.01 -11.31 9.07
CA VAL A 11 4.62 -10.14 8.28
C VAL A 11 3.56 -9.33 9.01
N ARG A 12 3.59 -8.02 8.83
CA ARG A 12 2.59 -7.11 9.36
C ARG A 12 1.75 -6.54 8.22
N LEU A 13 0.43 -6.49 8.43
CA LEU A 13 -0.47 -5.81 7.51
C LEU A 13 -0.27 -4.30 7.58
N VAL A 14 -0.12 -3.66 6.42
CA VAL A 14 -0.15 -2.19 6.33
C VAL A 14 -1.52 -1.63 5.97
N ARG A 15 -2.41 -2.48 5.46
CA ARG A 15 -3.76 -2.14 5.04
C ARG A 15 -4.79 -3.04 5.67
N ASN A 16 -6.02 -2.54 5.71
CA ASN A 16 -7.17 -3.31 6.18
C ASN A 16 -7.59 -4.28 5.08
N VAL A 17 -7.45 -5.58 5.34
CA VAL A 17 -7.92 -6.59 4.40
C VAL A 17 -9.42 -6.77 4.56
N LYS A 18 -10.14 -6.67 3.45
CA LYS A 18 -11.57 -6.92 3.36
C LYS A 18 -11.81 -8.23 2.61
N ASN A 19 -12.94 -8.88 2.88
CA ASN A 19 -13.31 -10.10 2.20
C ASN A 19 -13.68 -9.80 0.73
N ASP A 20 -12.85 -10.25 -0.20
CA ASP A 20 -13.13 -10.16 -1.64
C ASP A 20 -14.18 -11.19 -2.13
N GLY A 21 -14.72 -12.00 -1.21
CA GLY A 21 -15.68 -13.08 -1.50
C GLY A 21 -15.09 -14.48 -1.40
N THR A 22 -13.79 -14.58 -1.15
CA THR A 22 -13.06 -15.85 -1.01
C THR A 22 -13.22 -16.47 0.38
N TYR A 23 -13.58 -15.68 1.40
CA TYR A 23 -13.75 -16.18 2.77
C TYR A 23 -15.21 -16.61 3.03
N PRO A 24 -15.46 -17.90 3.34
CA PRO A 24 -16.81 -18.40 3.61
C PRO A 24 -17.34 -17.83 4.93
N GLY A 25 -18.60 -17.38 4.92
CA GLY A 25 -19.31 -16.93 6.13
C GLY A 25 -19.26 -15.43 6.44
N LEU A 26 -18.57 -14.62 5.61
CA LEU A 26 -18.57 -13.16 5.70
C LEU A 26 -19.07 -12.54 4.39
N PRO A 27 -19.82 -11.42 4.42
CA PRO A 27 -20.21 -10.73 3.20
C PRO A 27 -18.98 -10.14 2.48
N VAL A 28 -19.09 -9.98 1.16
CA VAL A 28 -18.08 -9.27 0.35
C VAL A 28 -17.93 -7.84 0.89
N GLY A 29 -16.69 -7.39 1.06
CA GLY A 29 -16.35 -6.10 1.65
C GLY A 29 -16.27 -6.07 3.18
N ALA A 30 -16.60 -7.17 3.88
CA ALA A 30 -16.46 -7.23 5.34
C ALA A 30 -14.99 -7.17 5.76
N PRO A 31 -14.63 -6.38 6.79
CA PRO A 31 -13.26 -6.35 7.30
C PRO A 31 -12.89 -7.73 7.86
N LEU A 32 -11.80 -8.30 7.36
CA LEU A 32 -11.25 -9.58 7.82
C LEU A 32 -10.22 -9.35 8.91
N VAL A 33 -9.20 -8.53 8.60
CA VAL A 33 -8.08 -8.22 9.48
C VAL A 33 -7.73 -6.75 9.32
N ARG A 34 -7.43 -6.07 10.43
CA ARG A 34 -7.07 -4.65 10.43
C ARG A 34 -5.59 -4.46 10.10
N ARG A 35 -5.23 -3.28 9.58
CA ARG A 35 -3.82 -2.87 9.50
C ARG A 35 -3.16 -2.90 10.87
N GLY A 36 -1.88 -3.23 10.92
CA GLY A 36 -1.09 -3.35 12.13
C GLY A 36 -1.06 -4.78 12.72
N THR A 37 -1.99 -5.65 12.34
CA THR A 37 -1.99 -7.04 12.80
C THR A 37 -0.81 -7.80 12.19
N ILE A 38 -0.13 -8.57 13.04
CA ILE A 38 0.98 -9.44 12.66
C ILE A 38 0.43 -10.83 12.35
N GLY A 39 0.89 -11.42 11.26
CA GLY A 39 0.60 -12.79 10.89
C GLY A 39 1.84 -13.50 10.37
N HIS A 40 1.72 -14.81 10.14
CA HIS A 40 2.82 -15.62 9.61
C HIS A 40 2.44 -16.14 8.22
N VAL A 41 3.35 -16.03 7.27
CA VAL A 41 3.14 -16.58 5.91
C VAL A 41 3.04 -18.10 6.01
N VAL A 42 1.95 -18.66 5.51
CA VAL A 42 1.70 -20.12 5.50
C VAL A 42 1.62 -20.70 4.09
N ASP A 43 1.53 -19.86 3.06
CA ASP A 43 1.61 -20.29 1.67
C ASP A 43 1.95 -19.08 0.77
N VAL A 44 2.64 -19.31 -0.34
CA VAL A 44 2.93 -18.28 -1.35
C VAL A 44 2.44 -18.78 -2.70
N GLY A 45 1.34 -18.18 -3.15
CA GLY A 45 0.70 -18.50 -4.41
C GLY A 45 0.89 -17.39 -5.45
N THR A 46 0.44 -17.67 -6.67
CA THR A 46 0.26 -16.65 -7.71
C THR A 46 -1.19 -16.61 -8.15
N PHE A 47 -1.71 -15.40 -8.32
CA PHE A 47 -3.03 -15.10 -8.83
C PHE A 47 -2.91 -14.46 -10.21
N LEU A 48 -3.74 -14.91 -11.16
CA LEU A 48 -3.70 -14.43 -12.55
C LEU A 48 -2.28 -14.48 -13.17
N GLN A 49 -1.51 -15.54 -12.86
CA GLN A 49 -0.17 -15.85 -13.37
C GLN A 49 0.96 -14.83 -13.07
N ASP A 50 0.64 -13.58 -12.70
CA ASP A 50 1.62 -12.50 -12.53
C ASP A 50 1.58 -11.83 -11.14
N GLN A 51 0.48 -11.94 -10.39
CA GLN A 51 0.37 -11.33 -9.05
C GLN A 51 0.74 -12.34 -7.95
N ILE A 52 1.74 -12.02 -7.13
CA ILE A 52 2.07 -12.85 -5.96
C ILE A 52 1.05 -12.61 -4.85
N ILE A 53 0.49 -13.69 -4.29
CA ILE A 53 -0.39 -13.66 -3.13
C ILE A 53 0.23 -14.49 -2.02
N TYR A 54 0.44 -13.87 -0.87
CA TYR A 54 0.90 -14.50 0.36
C TYR A 54 -0.32 -14.87 1.20
N SER A 55 -0.52 -16.16 1.47
CA SER A 55 -1.50 -16.60 2.47
C SER A 55 -0.88 -16.40 3.85
N VAL A 56 -1.42 -15.47 4.61
CA VAL A 56 -0.93 -15.12 5.94
C VAL A 56 -1.91 -15.63 6.98
N HIS A 57 -1.42 -16.41 7.94
CA HIS A 57 -2.17 -16.86 9.08
C HIS A 57 -2.05 -15.85 10.21
N PHE A 58 -3.16 -15.17 10.49
CA PHE A 58 -3.31 -14.27 11.61
C PHE A 58 -3.74 -15.07 12.83
N LEU A 59 -2.79 -15.33 13.73
CA LEU A 59 -3.01 -16.13 14.94
C LEU A 59 -3.99 -15.45 15.90
N GLU A 60 -3.99 -14.11 15.97
CA GLU A 60 -4.91 -13.36 16.82
C GLU A 60 -6.36 -13.52 16.40
N GLU A 61 -6.63 -13.42 15.09
CA GLU A 61 -7.98 -13.58 14.53
C GLU A 61 -8.34 -15.06 14.32
N GLY A 62 -7.34 -15.95 14.28
CA GLY A 62 -7.47 -17.38 13.97
C GLY A 62 -7.85 -17.66 12.51
N ARG A 63 -7.36 -16.84 11.56
CA ARG A 63 -7.79 -16.88 10.15
C ARG A 63 -6.62 -16.78 9.18
N ILE A 64 -6.73 -17.48 8.06
CA ILE A 64 -5.78 -17.38 6.94
C ILE A 64 -6.38 -16.45 5.90
N VAL A 65 -5.63 -15.42 5.51
CA VAL A 65 -6.06 -14.40 4.54
C VAL A 65 -5.00 -14.23 3.47
N GLY A 66 -5.42 -14.25 2.20
CA GLY A 66 -4.56 -13.95 1.07
C GLY A 66 -4.27 -12.45 0.99
N CYS A 67 -3.01 -12.09 1.18
CA CYS A 67 -2.52 -10.72 1.14
C CYS A 67 -1.59 -10.56 -0.06
N ARG A 68 -1.61 -9.39 -0.71
CA ARG A 68 -0.64 -9.10 -1.79
C ARG A 68 0.67 -8.63 -1.19
N GLU A 69 1.74 -8.67 -1.97
CA GLU A 69 3.05 -8.16 -1.55
C GLU A 69 2.99 -6.71 -1.04
N GLU A 70 2.16 -5.88 -1.68
CA GLU A 70 1.97 -4.47 -1.33
C GLU A 70 1.22 -4.24 -0.01
N GLU A 71 0.45 -5.24 0.45
CA GLU A 71 -0.36 -5.20 1.67
C GLU A 71 0.44 -5.60 2.91
N LEU A 72 1.65 -6.14 2.71
CA LEU A 72 2.50 -6.70 3.74
C LEU A 72 3.79 -5.90 3.88
N ILE A 73 4.29 -5.82 5.11
CA ILE A 73 5.65 -5.42 5.43
C ILE A 73 6.28 -6.46 6.34
N ASP A 74 7.61 -6.40 6.42
CA ASP A 74 8.34 -7.20 7.38
C ASP A 74 7.97 -6.79 8.81
N ILE A 75 8.02 -7.74 9.75
CA ILE A 75 7.73 -7.44 11.16
C ILE A 75 8.72 -6.42 11.75
N ASP A 76 9.95 -6.44 11.25
CA ASP A 76 11.05 -5.56 11.65
C ASP A 76 11.08 -4.24 10.85
N ASP A 77 10.30 -4.12 9.77
CA ASP A 77 10.27 -2.92 8.94
C ASP A 77 9.49 -1.79 9.64
N PRO A 78 9.98 -0.54 9.61
CA PRO A 78 9.30 0.58 10.23
C PRO A 78 7.94 0.83 9.57
N TRP A 79 6.87 0.78 10.36
CA TRP A 79 5.53 1.13 9.90
C TRP A 79 5.47 2.64 9.59
N THR A 80 5.67 2.97 8.32
CA THR A 80 5.49 4.33 7.80
C THR A 80 4.12 4.40 7.13
N PRO A 81 3.11 5.06 7.74
CA PRO A 81 1.83 5.25 7.09
C PRO A 81 2.04 6.03 5.80
N SER A 82 1.64 5.44 4.67
CA SER A 82 1.65 6.09 3.36
C SER A 82 0.27 6.74 3.15
N ARG A 83 0.20 8.01 2.75
CA ARG A 83 -1.07 8.72 2.49
C ARG A 83 -1.80 8.25 1.25
N PHE A 84 -1.06 7.80 0.25
CA PHE A 84 -1.57 7.29 -1.03
C PHE A 84 -1.05 5.89 -1.28
N GLU A 85 -1.77 5.13 -2.10
CA GLU A 85 -1.47 3.72 -2.31
C GLU A 85 -1.55 3.30 -3.77
N PHE A 86 -1.13 2.07 -4.11
CA PHE A 86 -1.11 1.60 -5.50
C PHE A 86 -2.51 1.69 -6.14
N ARG A 87 -2.55 2.25 -7.35
CA ARG A 87 -3.75 2.61 -8.13
C ARG A 87 -4.58 3.77 -7.58
N ASP A 88 -4.15 4.43 -6.51
CA ASP A 88 -4.80 5.66 -6.09
C ASP A 88 -4.59 6.74 -7.13
N LYS A 89 -5.64 7.55 -7.30
CA LYS A 89 -5.60 8.75 -8.11
C LYS A 89 -5.12 9.91 -7.23
N VAL A 90 -4.03 10.54 -7.65
CA VAL A 90 -3.40 11.63 -6.93
C VAL A 90 -3.21 12.84 -7.83
N LEU A 91 -3.15 14.01 -7.21
CA LEU A 91 -2.94 15.29 -7.86
C LEU A 91 -1.63 15.89 -7.34
N PRO A 92 -0.63 16.17 -8.20
CA PRO A 92 0.56 16.86 -7.77
C PRO A 92 0.20 18.32 -7.46
N SER A 93 0.58 18.78 -6.27
CA SER A 93 0.34 20.15 -5.81
C SER A 93 1.22 21.18 -6.54
N VAL A 94 2.25 20.70 -7.24
CA VAL A 94 3.20 21.51 -8.02
C VAL A 94 3.35 20.92 -9.43
N ALA A 95 3.72 21.77 -10.39
CA ALA A 95 4.02 21.28 -11.73
C ALA A 95 5.29 20.42 -11.71
N LEU A 96 5.21 19.21 -12.25
CA LEU A 96 6.38 18.34 -12.36
C LEU A 96 7.21 18.78 -13.55
N THR A 97 8.46 19.10 -13.29
CA THR A 97 9.42 19.52 -14.32
C THR A 97 10.41 18.39 -14.63
N LEU A 98 10.71 18.19 -15.91
CA LEU A 98 11.77 17.29 -16.34
C LEU A 98 12.76 18.07 -17.21
N GLY A 99 14.05 18.06 -16.82
CA GLY A 99 15.08 18.82 -17.55
C GLY A 99 14.86 20.33 -17.53
N GLY A 100 14.13 20.85 -16.52
CA GLY A 100 13.79 22.28 -16.39
C GLY A 100 12.50 22.70 -17.08
N GLU A 101 11.81 21.80 -17.79
CA GLU A 101 10.55 22.09 -18.48
C GLU A 101 9.37 21.46 -17.75
N ALA A 102 8.30 22.23 -17.51
CA ALA A 102 7.08 21.74 -16.87
C ALA A 102 6.34 20.80 -17.82
N VAL A 103 6.37 19.50 -17.52
CA VAL A 103 5.78 18.45 -18.35
C VAL A 103 4.40 18.02 -17.85
N ILE A 104 4.18 18.08 -16.54
CA ILE A 104 2.89 17.76 -15.91
C ILE A 104 2.45 18.98 -15.11
N PRO A 105 1.33 19.65 -15.46
CA PRO A 105 0.83 20.77 -14.67
C PRO A 105 0.33 20.29 -13.30
N ALA A 106 0.43 21.17 -12.29
CA ALA A 106 -0.16 20.95 -10.98
C ALA A 106 -1.66 20.66 -11.13
N GLY A 107 -2.19 19.71 -10.34
CA GLY A 107 -3.57 19.26 -10.44
C GLY A 107 -3.85 18.28 -11.58
N SER A 108 -2.83 17.77 -12.28
CA SER A 108 -3.01 16.66 -13.22
C SER A 108 -3.32 15.37 -12.48
N VAL A 109 -4.29 14.59 -12.97
CA VAL A 109 -4.58 13.27 -12.40
C VAL A 109 -3.46 12.30 -12.76
N GLY A 110 -2.75 11.81 -11.74
CA GLY A 110 -1.81 10.71 -11.83
C GLY A 110 -2.34 9.47 -11.13
N GLU A 111 -1.88 8.30 -11.55
CA GLU A 111 -2.14 7.01 -10.89
C GLU A 111 -0.86 6.51 -10.23
N VAL A 112 -0.96 6.08 -8.97
CA VAL A 112 0.18 5.50 -8.25
C VAL A 112 0.51 4.12 -8.84
N LEU A 113 1.66 4.00 -9.48
CA LEU A 113 2.23 2.75 -9.97
C LEU A 113 3.02 1.99 -8.92
N ARG A 114 3.65 2.68 -7.98
CA ARG A 114 4.42 2.04 -6.89
C ARG A 114 4.64 3.02 -5.75
N VAL A 115 4.56 2.52 -4.52
CA VAL A 115 4.92 3.25 -3.30
C VAL A 115 6.37 2.92 -2.94
N ILE A 116 7.17 3.96 -2.70
CA ILE A 116 8.57 3.89 -2.30
C ILE A 116 8.65 4.42 -0.87
N ARG A 117 8.75 3.51 0.10
CA ARG A 117 8.77 3.86 1.54
C ARG A 117 10.19 4.13 2.08
N ASP A 118 11.23 3.83 1.28
CA ASP A 118 12.64 4.03 1.62
C ASP A 118 13.24 5.27 0.92
N ALA A 119 12.40 6.26 0.61
CA ALA A 119 12.85 7.45 -0.11
C ALA A 119 13.47 8.47 0.87
N PRO A 120 14.46 9.26 0.43
CA PRO A 120 14.96 10.39 1.22
C PRO A 120 13.82 11.40 1.45
N GLY A 121 13.34 11.49 2.69
CA GLY A 121 12.15 12.27 3.06
C GLY A 121 10.94 11.43 3.49
N GLY A 122 11.08 10.10 3.61
CA GLY A 122 10.03 9.19 4.04
C GLY A 122 9.44 8.46 2.83
N VAL A 123 8.24 8.87 2.42
CA VAL A 123 7.49 8.19 1.35
C VAL A 123 7.55 8.97 0.05
N ALA A 124 7.89 8.29 -1.04
CA ALA A 124 7.75 8.76 -2.40
C ALA A 124 6.90 7.78 -3.22
N TYR A 125 6.40 8.27 -4.34
CA TYR A 125 5.47 7.54 -5.20
C TYR A 125 5.96 7.59 -6.63
N HIS A 126 5.95 6.45 -7.29
CA HIS A 126 6.00 6.38 -8.74
C HIS A 126 4.61 6.56 -9.29
N LEU A 127 4.43 7.62 -10.08
CA LEU A 127 3.16 8.01 -10.67
C LEU A 127 3.22 7.91 -12.18
N HIS A 128 2.13 7.45 -12.77
CA HIS A 128 1.85 7.56 -14.19
C HIS A 128 0.83 8.66 -14.42
N PHE A 129 1.06 9.49 -15.43
CA PHE A 129 0.11 10.53 -15.82
C PHE A 129 -0.41 10.26 -17.22
N ASP A 130 -1.73 10.35 -17.39
CA ASP A 130 -2.36 10.21 -18.71
C ASP A 130 -1.93 11.32 -19.67
N ALA A 131 -1.62 12.50 -19.13
CA ALA A 131 -1.08 13.63 -19.89
C ALA A 131 0.27 13.33 -20.56
N LEU A 132 1.04 12.35 -20.07
CA LEU A 132 2.32 11.95 -20.65
C LEU A 132 2.52 10.44 -20.53
N PRO A 133 1.87 9.65 -21.41
CA PRO A 133 1.90 8.21 -21.33
C PRO A 133 3.30 7.64 -21.60
N GLY A 134 3.62 6.50 -20.98
CA GLY A 134 4.92 5.85 -21.12
C GLY A 134 6.04 6.41 -20.24
N ARG A 135 5.73 7.34 -19.33
CA ARG A 135 6.72 7.90 -18.39
C ARG A 135 6.24 7.84 -16.95
N VAL A 136 7.19 7.59 -16.05
CA VAL A 136 6.95 7.45 -14.62
C VAL A 136 7.66 8.57 -13.89
N PHE A 137 6.99 9.21 -12.95
CA PHE A 137 7.53 10.29 -12.14
C PHE A 137 7.66 9.84 -10.69
N GLN A 138 8.81 10.08 -10.08
CA GLN A 138 8.97 9.93 -8.63
C GLN A 138 8.61 11.24 -7.94
N VAL A 139 7.56 11.22 -7.12
CA VAL A 139 7.05 12.40 -6.41
C VAL A 139 6.93 12.08 -4.93
N GLY A 140 7.45 12.96 -4.06
CA GLY A 140 7.32 12.80 -2.61
C GLY A 140 5.87 12.96 -2.14
N GLU A 141 5.51 12.28 -1.04
CA GLU A 141 4.16 12.33 -0.45
C GLU A 141 3.66 13.75 -0.22
N THR A 142 4.53 14.63 0.29
CA THR A 142 4.17 16.02 0.64
C THR A 142 3.78 16.87 -0.57
N LEU A 143 4.11 16.42 -1.79
CA LEU A 143 3.79 17.11 -3.04
C LEU A 143 2.52 16.57 -3.69
N LEU A 144 1.85 15.58 -3.10
CA LEU A 144 0.67 14.93 -3.63
C LEU A 144 -0.55 15.21 -2.76
N GLY A 145 -1.68 15.44 -3.42
CA GLY A 145 -3.01 15.52 -2.83
C GLY A 145 -3.92 14.41 -3.37
N PRO A 146 -4.99 14.05 -2.65
CA PRO A 146 -5.99 13.12 -3.16
C PRO A 146 -6.70 13.73 -4.37
N ALA A 147 -6.89 12.94 -5.43
CA ALA A 147 -7.90 13.27 -6.44
C ALA A 147 -9.28 12.94 -5.84
N GLU A 148 -10.26 13.86 -5.92
CA GLU A 148 -11.58 13.72 -5.29
C GLU A 148 -12.10 12.27 -5.26
N GLY A 149 -12.29 11.72 -4.05
CA GLY A 149 -12.83 10.37 -3.83
C GLY A 149 -12.11 9.52 -2.77
N THR A 150 -10.92 9.88 -2.32
CA THR A 150 -10.21 9.16 -1.24
C THR A 150 -10.41 9.90 0.07
N GLU A 151 -11.33 9.40 0.89
CA GLU A 151 -11.54 9.88 2.26
C GLU A 151 -10.22 9.79 3.04
N GLU A 152 -9.75 10.90 3.62
CA GLU A 152 -8.65 10.89 4.57
C GLU A 152 -9.06 10.02 5.78
N GLU A 153 -8.73 8.73 5.75
CA GLU A 153 -8.69 7.92 6.97
C GLU A 153 -7.54 8.48 7.81
N THR A 154 -7.92 9.45 8.64
CA THR A 154 -7.09 10.03 9.68
C THR A 154 -6.49 8.87 10.47
N VAL A 155 -5.19 8.64 10.32
CA VAL A 155 -4.49 7.66 11.13
C VAL A 155 -4.49 8.23 12.54
N GLU A 156 -5.45 7.81 13.36
CA GLU A 156 -5.38 8.02 14.80
C GLU A 156 -4.06 7.40 15.26
N GLU A 157 -3.15 8.30 15.64
CA GLU A 157 -1.89 8.03 16.29
C GLU A 157 -2.19 7.22 17.56
N VAL A 158 -2.10 5.90 17.45
CA VAL A 158 -2.14 5.00 18.60
C VAL A 158 -0.85 5.24 19.38
N ASN A 159 -0.92 6.26 20.23
CA ASN A 159 -0.01 6.50 21.31
C ASN A 159 0.02 5.23 22.15
N HIS A 160 0.98 4.34 21.87
CA HIS A 160 1.29 3.26 22.78
C HIS A 160 1.90 3.95 24.00
N ALA A 161 1.01 4.27 24.94
CA ALA A 161 1.36 4.68 26.27
C ALA A 161 2.37 3.64 26.79
N SER A 162 3.59 4.11 26.98
CA SER A 162 4.44 3.61 28.06
C SER A 162 3.59 3.55 29.33
N LEU A 163 3.82 2.53 30.15
CA LEU A 163 3.86 2.59 31.61
C LEU A 163 3.75 1.16 32.16
N PRO A 164 4.21 0.89 33.40
CA PRO A 164 5.37 1.45 34.11
C PRO A 164 6.44 0.39 34.43
#